data_AF-A0A5E4BD28-F1
#
_entry.id   AF-A0A5E4BD28-F1
#
_cell.length_a   1.000
_cell.length_b   1.000
_cell.length_c   1.000
_cell.angle_alpha   90.00
_cell.angle_beta   90.00
_cell.angle_gamma   90.00
#
_symmetry.space_group_name_H-M   'P 1'
#
loop_
_entity.id
_entity.type
_entity.pdbx_description
1 polymer ?
#
loop_
_entity_poly.entity_id
_entity_poly.type
_entity_poly.pdbx_seq_one_letter_code
_entity_poly.pdbx_strand_id
1 'polypeptide(L)'
;MFGPGREYNFTGPNEKGEYEIAEGISATVFRTVLDYYKTGIINCPDGISIPDLRDTCDYLCINFDFNTIRCQDLSALLHELSNDGAHKQFDHYLEELILPIMVGCAKKGERECHIVVLTGRFCGLG
;
A
#
# COMPACT_ATOMS: atom_id res chain seq x y z
N MET A 1 15.82 14.04 -10.09
CA MET A 1 15.75 15.13 -9.10
C MET A 1 14.93 14.62 -7.93
N PHE A 2 15.58 14.11 -6.90
CA PHE A 2 14.92 13.87 -5.62
C PHE A 2 14.71 15.27 -5.01
N GLY A 3 13.46 15.61 -4.68
CA GLY A 3 13.15 16.86 -3.98
C GLY A 3 13.95 16.97 -2.68
N PRO A 4 13.98 18.14 -2.03
CA PRO A 4 14.65 18.26 -0.73
C PRO A 4 14.05 17.20 0.17
N GLY A 5 14.87 16.27 0.63
CA GLY A 5 14.45 15.25 1.58
C GLY A 5 13.84 16.00 2.75
N ARG A 6 12.51 15.87 2.92
CA ARG A 6 11.89 16.17 4.21
C ARG A 6 12.80 15.53 5.23
N GLU A 7 13.31 16.32 6.15
CA GLU A 7 14.18 15.85 7.23
C GLU A 7 13.36 14.87 8.06
N TYR A 8 13.35 13.59 7.66
CA TYR A 8 12.72 12.50 8.38
C TYR A 8 13.63 12.12 9.54
N ASN A 9 13.85 13.05 10.48
CA ASN A 9 14.38 12.76 11.81
C ASN A 9 13.28 12.13 12.70
N PHE A 10 12.39 11.32 12.13
CA PHE A 10 11.26 10.68 12.84
C PHE A 10 11.65 9.37 13.54
N THR A 11 12.83 8.84 13.28
CA THR A 11 13.29 7.59 13.92
C THR A 11 14.05 7.83 15.23
N GLY A 12 14.22 9.09 15.65
CA GLY A 12 14.87 9.45 16.91
C GLY A 12 13.85 9.84 17.98
N PRO A 13 14.07 9.50 19.25
CA PRO A 13 13.21 9.98 20.32
C PRO A 13 13.32 11.50 20.47
N ASN A 14 12.22 12.14 20.86
CA ASN A 14 12.20 13.54 21.25
C ASN A 14 12.96 13.77 22.57
N GLU A 15 12.99 15.01 23.07
CA GLU A 15 13.68 15.39 24.31
C GLU A 15 13.18 14.63 25.57
N LYS A 16 12.00 14.00 25.48
CA LYS A 16 11.40 13.18 26.55
C LYS A 16 11.64 11.68 26.39
N GLY A 17 12.30 11.24 25.32
CA GLY A 17 12.48 9.82 25.02
C GLY A 17 11.31 9.18 24.25
N GLU A 18 10.36 9.97 23.76
CA GLU A 18 9.14 9.49 23.08
C GLU A 18 9.30 9.54 21.55
N TYR A 19 8.60 8.65 20.84
CA TYR A 19 8.60 8.62 19.38
C TYR A 19 7.31 9.24 18.84
N GLU A 20 7.47 10.16 17.89
CA GLU A 20 6.34 10.76 17.19
C GLU A 20 5.92 9.87 16.02
N ILE A 21 4.62 9.69 15.86
CA ILE A 21 4.00 8.89 14.79
C ILE A 21 3.48 9.85 13.72
N ALA A 22 3.45 9.39 12.46
CA ALA A 22 2.95 10.19 11.35
C ALA A 22 1.54 10.76 11.59
N GLU A 23 1.36 12.00 11.14
CA GLU A 23 0.07 12.70 11.16
C GLU A 23 -0.95 11.91 10.32
N GLY A 24 -2.14 11.67 10.89
CA GLY A 24 -3.20 10.87 10.26
C GLY A 24 -3.46 9.51 10.92
N ILE A 25 -2.52 8.99 11.71
CA ILE A 25 -2.76 7.75 12.48
C ILE A 25 -3.49 8.07 13.78
N SER A 26 -4.75 7.65 13.89
CA SER A 26 -5.52 7.85 15.12
C SER A 26 -4.99 6.99 16.28
N ALA A 27 -5.18 7.46 17.51
CA ALA A 27 -4.79 6.72 18.72
C ALA A 27 -5.46 5.34 18.80
N THR A 28 -6.70 5.21 18.31
CA THR A 28 -7.45 3.95 18.28
C THR A 28 -6.80 2.95 17.31
N VAL A 29 -6.46 3.39 16.11
CA VAL A 29 -5.78 2.54 15.11
C VAL A 29 -4.40 2.13 15.62
N PHE A 30 -3.64 3.08 16.17
CA PHE A 30 -2.32 2.80 16.74
C PHE A 30 -2.41 1.79 17.88
N ARG A 31 -3.41 1.89 18.76
CA ARG A 31 -3.63 0.91 19.83
C ARG A 31 -3.83 -0.50 19.26
N THR A 32 -4.67 -0.66 18.25
CA THR A 32 -4.90 -1.97 17.62
C THR A 32 -3.62 -2.53 17.02
N VAL A 33 -2.81 -1.68 16.38
CA VAL A 33 -1.51 -2.11 15.84
C VAL A 33 -0.54 -2.52 16.95
N LEU A 34 -0.52 -1.83 18.09
CA LEU A 34 0.29 -2.26 19.24
C LEU A 34 -0.15 -3.63 19.77
N ASP A 35 -1.44 -3.95 19.71
CA ASP A 35 -1.94 -5.27 20.12
C ASP A 35 -1.54 -6.37 19.11
N TYR A 36 -1.42 -6.04 17.82
CA TYR A 36 -0.86 -6.96 16.82
C TYR A 36 0.55 -7.43 17.16
N TYR A 37 1.42 -6.57 17.68
CA TYR A 37 2.76 -6.99 18.11
C TYR A 37 2.75 -7.98 19.28
N LYS A 38 1.62 -8.15 19.97
CA LYS A 38 1.45 -9.14 21.05
C LYS A 38 0.74 -10.41 20.57
N THR A 39 -0.27 -10.27 19.71
CA THR A 39 -1.19 -11.35 19.32
C THR A 39 -0.90 -11.93 17.95
N GLY A 40 -0.21 -11.18 17.09
CA GLY A 40 -0.03 -11.47 15.67
C GLY A 40 -1.26 -11.14 14.81
N ILE A 41 -2.31 -10.52 15.36
CA ILE A 41 -3.55 -10.21 14.62
C ILE A 41 -4.04 -8.79 14.94
N ILE A 42 -4.39 -8.04 13.90
CA ILE A 42 -5.05 -6.74 13.97
C ILE A 42 -6.57 -6.96 13.94
N ASN A 43 -7.26 -6.61 15.03
CA ASN A 43 -8.72 -6.56 15.06
C ASN A 43 -9.19 -5.14 14.75
N CYS A 44 -9.67 -4.92 13.54
CA CYS A 44 -10.15 -3.60 13.10
C CYS A 44 -11.26 -3.09 14.05
N PRO A 45 -11.07 -1.94 14.70
CA PRO A 45 -12.08 -1.35 15.56
C PRO A 45 -13.32 -0.90 14.77
N ASP A 46 -14.46 -0.82 15.45
CA ASP A 46 -15.67 -0.22 14.88
C ASP A 46 -15.44 1.26 14.55
N GLY A 47 -15.93 1.70 13.39
CA GLY A 47 -15.84 3.09 12.93
C GLY A 47 -14.50 3.49 12.32
N ILE A 48 -13.53 2.56 12.20
CA ILE A 48 -12.30 2.78 11.45
C ILE A 48 -12.48 2.32 10.00
N SER A 49 -12.06 3.18 9.07
CA SER A 49 -12.01 2.88 7.64
C SER A 49 -10.89 1.88 7.34
N ILE A 50 -11.17 0.86 6.53
CA ILE A 50 -10.17 -0.14 6.12
C ILE A 50 -9.00 0.50 5.33
N PRO A 51 -9.23 1.46 4.40
CA PRO A 51 -8.16 2.25 3.81
C PRO A 51 -7.21 2.92 4.82
N ASP A 52 -7.74 3.57 5.87
CA ASP A 52 -6.88 4.23 6.88
C ASP A 52 -6.04 3.21 7.65
N LEU A 53 -6.61 2.02 7.90
CA LEU A 53 -5.88 0.91 8.50
C LEU A 53 -4.79 0.38 7.56
N ARG A 54 -5.06 0.30 6.25
CA ARG A 54 -4.09 -0.07 5.23
C ARG A 54 -2.92 0.90 5.20
N ASP A 55 -3.18 2.20 5.13
CA ASP A 55 -2.15 3.25 5.15
C ASP A 55 -1.28 3.16 6.41
N THR A 56 -1.90 2.88 7.56
CA THR A 56 -1.17 2.68 8.82
C THR A 56 -0.28 1.43 8.80
N CYS A 57 -0.78 0.33 8.22
CA CYS A 57 0.01 -0.89 8.05
C CYS A 57 1.19 -0.66 7.11
N ASP A 58 0.98 0.06 6.01
CA ASP A 58 2.05 0.42 5.07
C ASP A 58 3.12 1.31 5.75
N TYR A 59 2.69 2.30 6.56
CA TYR A 59 3.61 3.15 7.33
C TYR A 59 4.45 2.35 8.34
N LEU A 60 3.83 1.38 9.03
CA LEU A 60 4.50 0.57 10.06
C LEU A 60 5.14 -0.71 9.50
N CYS A 61 5.16 -0.88 8.17
CA CYS A 61 5.71 -2.05 7.49
C CYS A 61 5.08 -3.38 7.97
N ILE A 62 3.77 -3.36 8.21
CA ILE A 62 2.98 -4.54 8.58
C ILE A 62 2.33 -5.11 7.32
N ASN A 63 2.44 -6.42 7.12
CA ASN A 63 1.79 -7.09 6.00
C ASN A 63 0.27 -7.03 6.14
N PHE A 64 -0.37 -6.27 5.26
CA PHE A 64 -1.82 -6.18 5.17
C PHE A 64 -2.37 -7.38 4.39
N ASP A 65 -2.85 -8.40 5.11
CA ASP A 65 -3.35 -9.65 4.54
C ASP A 65 -4.50 -10.23 5.38
N PHE A 66 -5.28 -11.17 4.81
CA PHE A 66 -6.38 -11.84 5.50
C PHE A 66 -5.94 -12.65 6.74
N ASN A 67 -4.67 -13.05 6.82
CA ASN A 67 -4.12 -13.71 8.01
C ASN A 67 -3.85 -12.71 9.14
N THR A 68 -3.47 -11.48 8.80
CA THR A 68 -3.10 -10.42 9.74
C THR A 68 -4.33 -9.61 10.20
N ILE A 69 -5.28 -9.36 9.30
CA ILE A 69 -6.39 -8.42 9.52
C ILE A 69 -7.70 -9.18 9.77
N ARG A 70 -8.40 -8.80 10.85
CA ARG A 70 -9.77 -9.23 11.14
C ARG A 70 -10.67 -8.00 11.22
N CYS A 71 -11.69 -7.93 10.38
CA CYS A 71 -12.66 -6.82 10.36
C CYS A 71 -14.08 -7.34 10.18
N GLN A 72 -15.07 -6.49 10.50
CA GLN A 72 -16.47 -6.76 10.22
C GLN A 72 -16.83 -6.47 8.76
N ASP A 73 -16.28 -5.38 8.20
CA ASP A 73 -16.48 -5.02 6.80
C ASP A 73 -15.55 -5.81 5.88
N LEU A 74 -15.98 -7.03 5.56
CA LEU A 74 -15.26 -7.91 4.63
C LEU A 74 -15.23 -7.34 3.21
N SER A 75 -16.22 -6.54 2.80
CA SER A 75 -16.26 -5.97 1.45
C SER A 75 -15.14 -4.96 1.26
N ALA A 76 -14.94 -4.07 2.24
CA ALA A 76 -13.85 -3.10 2.21
C ALA A 76 -12.47 -3.79 2.28
N LEU A 77 -12.32 -4.84 3.10
CA LEU A 77 -11.07 -5.63 3.12
C LEU A 77 -10.78 -6.31 1.78
N LEU A 78 -11.76 -6.97 1.18
CA LEU A 78 -11.60 -7.61 -0.12
C LEU A 78 -11.32 -6.61 -1.23
N HIS A 79 -11.86 -5.38 -1.13
CA HIS A 79 -11.55 -4.31 -2.06
C HIS A 79 -10.06 -3.96 -2.03
N GLU A 80 -9.50 -3.73 -0.84
CA GLU A 80 -8.07 -3.43 -0.68
C GLU A 80 -7.17 -4.58 -1.13
N LEU A 81 -7.53 -5.83 -0.80
CA LEU A 81 -6.78 -7.02 -1.25
C LEU A 81 -6.87 -7.20 -2.77
N SER A 82 -8.03 -6.94 -3.37
CA SER A 82 -8.21 -7.00 -4.82
C SER A 82 -7.40 -5.93 -5.54
N ASN A 83 -7.32 -4.72 -4.98
CA ASN A 83 -6.49 -3.64 -5.54
C ASN A 83 -5.01 -4.04 -5.49
N ASP A 84 -4.53 -4.56 -4.37
CA ASP A 84 -3.16 -5.06 -4.23
C ASP A 84 -2.82 -6.17 -5.24
N GLY A 85 -3.75 -7.10 -5.44
CA GLY A 85 -3.63 -8.14 -6.46
C GLY A 85 -3.58 -7.59 -7.89
N ALA A 86 -4.42 -6.60 -8.20
CA ALA A 86 -4.43 -5.94 -9.50
C ALA A 86 -3.12 -5.18 -9.77
N HIS A 87 -2.55 -4.51 -8.76
CA HIS A 87 -1.24 -3.87 -8.85
C HIS A 87 -0.13 -4.88 -9.16
N LYS A 88 -0.06 -5.99 -8.44
CA LYS A 88 0.92 -7.06 -8.69
C LYS A 88 0.80 -7.64 -10.10
N GLN A 89 -0.43 -7.85 -10.57
CA GLN A 89 -0.67 -8.35 -11.91
C GLN A 89 -0.23 -7.33 -12.98
N PHE A 90 -0.48 -6.04 -12.72
CA PHE A 90 -0.04 -4.97 -13.61
C PHE A 90 1.49 -4.86 -13.68
N ASP A 91 2.20 -4.94 -12.54
CA ASP A 91 3.66 -4.93 -12.50
C ASP A 91 4.25 -6.08 -13.32
N HIS A 92 3.68 -7.28 -13.19
CA HIS A 92 4.08 -8.43 -14.01
C HIS A 92 3.92 -8.16 -15.51
N TYR A 93 2.80 -7.58 -15.94
CA TYR A 93 2.61 -7.22 -17.35
C TYR A 93 3.56 -6.13 -17.82
N LEU A 94 3.89 -5.16 -16.97
CA LEU A 94 4.88 -4.14 -17.30
C LEU A 94 6.26 -4.77 -17.56
N GLU A 95 6.69 -5.68 -16.68
CA GLU A 95 7.99 -6.34 -16.83
C GLU A 95 8.03 -7.30 -18.01
N GLU A 96 6.99 -8.11 -18.22
CA GLU A 96 7.00 -9.13 -19.27
C GLU A 96 6.70 -8.58 -20.66
N LEU A 97 5.76 -7.64 -20.77
CA LEU A 97 5.22 -7.22 -22.07
C LEU A 97 5.78 -5.87 -22.50
N ILE A 98 5.88 -4.92 -21.57
CA ILE A 98 6.19 -3.52 -21.91
C ILE A 98 7.70 -3.27 -21.90
N LEU A 99 8.41 -3.71 -20.85
CA LEU A 99 9.82 -3.45 -20.66
C LEU A 99 10.70 -3.96 -21.85
N PRO A 100 10.50 -5.16 -22.41
CA PRO A 100 11.30 -5.64 -23.53
C PRO A 100 11.13 -4.77 -24.79
N ILE A 101 9.91 -4.27 -25.03
CA ILE A 101 9.61 -3.38 -26.16
C ILE A 101 10.32 -2.04 -25.96
N MET A 102 10.21 -1.45 -24.77
CA MET A 102 10.90 -0.20 -24.43
C MET A 102 12.42 -0.32 -24.59
N VAL A 103 13.02 -1.41 -24.11
CA VAL A 103 14.45 -1.68 -24.29
C VAL A 103 14.80 -1.81 -25.77
N GLY A 104 13.95 -2.46 -26.57
CA GLY A 104 14.12 -2.58 -28.02
C GLY A 104 14.11 -1.22 -28.72
N CYS A 105 13.19 -0.33 -28.37
CA CYS A 105 13.11 1.03 -28.92
C CYS A 105 14.33 1.88 -28.49
N ALA A 106 14.71 1.83 -27.22
CA ALA A 106 15.87 2.55 -26.71
C ALA A 106 17.17 2.13 -27.42
N LYS A 107 17.35 0.82 -27.69
CA LYS A 107 18.50 0.31 -28.47
C LYS A 107 18.53 0.81 -29.91
N LYS A 108 17.39 1.19 -30.49
CA LYS A 108 17.29 1.78 -31.83
C LYS A 108 17.51 3.31 -31.83
N GLY A 109 17.69 3.92 -30.65
CA GLY A 109 17.91 5.35 -30.49
C GLY A 109 16.63 6.16 -30.28
N GLU A 110 15.48 5.51 -30.15
CA GLU A 110 14.21 6.17 -29.80
C GLU A 110 14.26 6.63 -28.34
N ARG A 111 13.84 7.86 -28.08
CA ARG A 111 13.88 8.47 -26.73
C ARG A 111 12.51 8.54 -26.06
N GLU A 112 11.44 8.23 -26.78
CA GLU A 112 10.07 8.30 -26.30
C GLU A 112 9.29 7.08 -26.82
N CYS A 113 8.39 6.54 -26.00
CA CYS A 113 7.48 5.47 -26.35
C CYS A 113 6.10 5.78 -25.77
N HIS A 114 5.06 5.70 -26.59
CA HIS A 114 3.68 5.87 -26.14
C HIS A 114 3.06 4.51 -25.87
N ILE A 115 2.66 4.27 -24.62
CA ILE A 115 1.98 3.05 -24.20
C ILE A 115 0.51 3.40 -23.92
N VAL A 116 -0.40 2.64 -24.53
CA VAL A 116 -1.84 2.81 -24.32
C VAL A 116 -2.33 1.60 -23.54
N VAL A 117 -2.82 1.83 -22.31
CA VAL A 117 -3.43 0.80 -21.48
C VAL A 117 -4.95 0.89 -21.63
N LEU A 118 -5.56 -0.14 -22.20
CA LEU A 118 -7.02 -0.23 -22.32
C LEU A 118 -7.59 -1.00 -21.15
N THR A 119 -8.29 -0.32 -20.25
CA THR A 119 -9.00 -0.95 -19.14
C THR A 119 -10.36 -1.46 -19.63
N GLY A 120 -10.45 -2.76 -19.89
CA GLY A 120 -11.74 -3.41 -20.10
C GLY A 120 -12.48 -3.57 -18.77
N ARG A 121 -13.68 -3.00 -18.63
CA ARG A 121 -14.56 -3.33 -17.50
C ARG A 121 -15.09 -4.76 -17.70
N PHE A 122 -14.49 -5.74 -17.04
CA PHE A 122 -15.19 -6.99 -16.74
C PHE A 122 -16.15 -6.74 -15.58
N CYS A 123 -17.27 -6.07 -15.86
CA CYS A 123 -18.41 -6.11 -14.97
C CYS A 123 -19.14 -7.43 -15.26
N GLY A 124 -18.92 -8.44 -14.43
CA GLY A 124 -19.71 -9.66 -14.43
C GLY A 124 -21.15 -9.32 -14.02
N LEU A 125 -22.03 -9.18 -15.00
CA LEU A 125 -23.47 -9.36 -14.80
C LEU A 125 -23.72 -10.87 -14.70
N GLY A 126 -23.74 -11.36 -13.46
CA GLY A 126 -24.45 -12.59 -13.07
C GLY A 126 -25.82 -12.23 -12.52
#